data_AF-A0A935AMJ5-F1
#
_entry.id   AF-A0A935AMJ5-F1
#
_cell.length_a   1.000
_cell.length_b   1.000
_cell.length_c   1.000
_cell.angle_alpha   90.00
_cell.angle_beta   90.00
_cell.angle_gamma   90.00
#
_symmetry.space_group_name_H-M   'P 1'
#
loop_
_entity.id
_entity.type
_entity.pdbx_description
1 polymer ?
#
loop_
_entity_poly.entity_id
_entity_poly.type
_entity_poly.pdbx_seq_one_letter_code
_entity_poly.pdbx_strand_id
1 'polypeptide(L)'
;MTGTVGLIILGVAALAVAVAVAVGGRIKSHSTTVVLRGTPDEVLNDIRLAVALVRGHSTLSSGPSSLAIRFGITPAWVPLICILFFPFGLLALLGRRTETSTLVAEPDGPGRTRLRIAGRFDERAIGRINQVIEARSS
;
A
#
# COMPACT_ATOMS: atom_id res chain seq x y z
N MET A 1 -8.65 31.27 36.09
CA MET A 1 -7.41 30.90 35.38
C MET A 1 -7.42 29.47 34.81
N THR A 2 -8.40 28.62 35.15
CA THR A 2 -8.54 27.25 34.63
C THR A 2 -9.03 27.16 33.18
N GLY A 3 -9.78 28.15 32.69
CA GLY A 3 -10.34 28.13 31.33
C GLY A 3 -9.31 28.25 30.20
N THR A 4 -8.23 28.99 30.41
CA THR A 4 -7.23 29.26 29.36
C THR A 4 -6.36 28.03 29.05
N VAL A 5 -6.03 27.25 30.08
CA VAL A 5 -5.20 26.04 29.93
C VAL A 5 -5.95 24.96 29.14
N GLY A 6 -7.25 24.77 29.39
CA GLY A 6 -8.07 23.81 28.64
C GLY A 6 -8.16 24.16 27.15
N LEU A 7 -8.27 25.45 26.81
CA LEU A 7 -8.39 25.92 25.43
C LEU A 7 -7.09 25.73 24.65
N ILE A 8 -5.93 25.90 25.30
CA ILE A 8 -4.61 25.66 24.69
C ILE A 8 -4.42 24.16 24.42
N ILE A 9 -4.74 23.29 25.38
CA ILE A 9 -4.63 21.83 25.20
C ILE A 9 -5.53 21.36 24.05
N LEU A 10 -6.77 21.87 23.99
CA LEU A 10 -7.70 21.52 22.92
C LEU A 10 -7.20 21.99 21.55
N GLY A 11 -6.65 23.20 21.48
CA GLY A 11 -6.08 23.76 20.25
C GLY A 11 -4.87 22.97 19.74
N VAL A 12 -3.94 22.60 20.63
CA VAL A 12 -2.76 21.79 20.28
C VAL A 12 -3.17 20.39 19.83
N ALA A 13 -4.14 19.76 20.50
CA ALA A 13 -4.66 18.46 20.11
C ALA A 13 -5.34 18.51 18.73
N ALA A 14 -6.18 19.52 18.48
CA ALA A 14 -6.83 19.71 17.19
C ALA A 14 -5.82 19.95 16.05
N LEU A 15 -4.77 20.74 16.33
CA LEU A 15 -3.70 20.99 15.36
C LEU A 15 -2.89 19.72 15.07
N ALA A 16 -2.54 18.95 16.11
CA ALA A 16 -1.84 17.68 15.96
C ALA A 16 -2.63 16.70 15.10
N VAL A 17 -3.96 16.61 15.31
CA VAL A 17 -4.86 15.79 14.48
C VAL A 17 -4.95 16.32 13.05
N ALA A 18 -5.04 17.64 12.85
CA ALA A 18 -5.11 18.22 11.51
C ALA A 18 -3.82 17.94 10.71
N VAL A 19 -2.65 18.13 11.33
CA VAL A 19 -1.34 17.82 10.72
C VAL A 19 -1.23 16.32 10.43
N ALA A 20 -1.63 15.49 11.38
CA ALA A 20 -1.71 14.04 11.23
C ALA A 20 -2.54 13.59 10.01
N VAL A 21 -3.73 14.17 9.85
CA VAL A 21 -4.63 13.89 8.72
C VAL A 21 -4.03 14.39 7.42
N ALA A 22 -3.40 15.57 7.43
CA ALA A 22 -2.73 16.15 6.26
C ALA A 22 -1.48 15.35 5.82
N VAL A 23 -0.76 14.76 6.77
CA VAL A 23 0.44 13.93 6.55
C VAL A 23 0.08 12.47 6.26
N GLY A 24 -1.16 12.05 6.49
CA GLY A 24 -1.67 10.73 6.11
C GLY A 24 -1.34 10.42 4.66
N GLY A 25 -0.33 9.55 4.46
CA GLY A 25 0.39 9.38 3.20
C GLY A 25 -0.52 9.30 1.99
N ARG A 26 -0.18 10.06 0.94
CA ARG A 26 -0.90 10.03 -0.33
C ARG A 26 -0.66 8.68 -1.00
N ILE A 27 -1.55 7.72 -0.75
CA ILE A 27 -1.55 6.46 -1.48
C ILE A 27 -2.01 6.76 -2.91
N LYS A 28 -1.06 6.83 -3.84
CA LYS A 28 -1.34 7.11 -5.24
C LYS A 28 -1.89 5.86 -5.92
N SER A 29 -3.09 5.96 -6.48
CA SER A 29 -3.61 4.94 -7.39
C SER A 29 -2.71 4.91 -8.62
N HIS A 30 -2.10 3.75 -8.89
CA HIS A 30 -1.31 3.52 -10.09
C HIS A 30 -2.12 2.61 -11.01
N SER A 31 -2.35 3.06 -12.23
CA SER A 31 -2.83 2.23 -13.33
C SER A 31 -1.80 2.32 -14.44
N THR A 32 -1.03 1.25 -14.63
CA THR A 32 -0.06 1.18 -15.74
C THR A 32 -0.18 -0.16 -16.45
N THR A 33 0.10 -0.13 -17.74
CA THR A 33 0.09 -1.32 -18.61
C THR A 33 1.47 -1.42 -19.23
N VAL A 34 2.14 -2.55 -19.02
CA VAL A 34 3.49 -2.80 -19.52
C VAL A 34 3.52 -4.15 -20.23
N VAL A 35 4.26 -4.24 -21.33
CA VAL A 35 4.47 -5.52 -22.04
C VAL A 35 5.82 -6.08 -21.64
N LEU A 36 5.83 -7.35 -21.21
CA LEU A 36 6.97 -8.08 -20.67
C LEU A 36 7.23 -9.34 -21.48
N ARG A 37 8.47 -9.84 -21.45
CA ARG A 37 8.83 -11.14 -22.03
C ARG A 37 8.50 -12.28 -21.05
N GLY A 38 8.06 -13.41 -21.61
CA GLY A 38 7.72 -14.63 -20.87
C GLY A 38 6.23 -14.95 -20.87
N THR A 39 5.89 -16.11 -20.33
CA THR A 39 4.50 -16.54 -20.14
C THR A 39 3.84 -15.76 -18.98
N PRO A 40 2.51 -15.58 -18.97
CA PRO A 40 1.82 -14.87 -17.89
C PRO A 40 2.12 -15.47 -16.51
N ASP A 41 2.20 -16.80 -16.42
CA ASP A 41 2.46 -17.53 -15.18
C ASP A 41 3.88 -17.27 -14.65
N GLU A 42 4.89 -17.26 -15.51
CA GLU A 42 6.26 -16.91 -15.13
C GLU A 42 6.36 -15.48 -14.61
N VAL A 43 5.76 -14.53 -15.33
CA VAL A 43 5.77 -13.11 -14.96
C VAL A 43 5.08 -12.91 -13.61
N LEU A 44 3.91 -13.51 -13.40
CA LEU A 44 3.19 -13.44 -12.13
C LEU A 44 3.95 -14.12 -10.98
N ASN A 45 4.61 -15.25 -11.25
CA ASN A 45 5.41 -15.95 -10.26
C ASN A 45 6.61 -15.12 -9.80
N ASP A 46 7.34 -14.50 -10.74
CA ASP A 46 8.47 -13.62 -10.40
C ASP A 46 8.02 -12.42 -9.58
N ILE A 47 6.92 -11.78 -9.97
CA ILE A 47 6.36 -10.66 -9.22
C ILE A 47 5.91 -11.13 -7.82
N ARG A 48 5.27 -12.30 -7.72
CA ARG A 48 4.88 -12.88 -6.44
C ARG A 48 6.09 -13.11 -5.53
N LEU A 49 7.18 -13.65 -6.06
CA LEU A 49 8.43 -13.85 -5.32
C LEU A 49 9.03 -12.50 -4.87
N ALA A 50 9.07 -11.51 -5.76
CA ALA A 50 9.59 -10.19 -5.45
C ALA A 50 8.78 -9.46 -4.35
N VAL A 51 7.44 -9.60 -4.39
CA VAL A 51 6.53 -9.02 -3.38
C VAL A 51 6.57 -9.80 -2.07
N ALA A 52 6.76 -11.12 -2.09
CA ALA A 52 6.84 -11.94 -0.89
C ALA A 52 8.02 -11.54 0.03
N LEU A 53 9.06 -10.90 -0.54
CA LEU A 53 10.18 -10.35 0.22
C LEU A 53 9.84 -9.05 0.98
N VAL A 54 8.70 -8.41 0.68
CA VAL A 54 8.26 -7.17 1.33
C VAL A 54 7.44 -7.50 2.57
N ARG A 55 7.95 -7.15 3.76
CA ARG A 55 7.26 -7.38 5.04
C ARG A 55 5.87 -6.74 5.06
N GLY A 56 4.90 -7.43 5.66
CA GLY A 56 3.54 -6.92 5.87
C GLY A 56 2.60 -7.02 4.66
N HIS A 57 3.04 -7.71 3.61
CA HIS A 57 2.24 -7.98 2.42
C HIS A 57 1.78 -9.44 2.40
N SER A 58 0.57 -9.68 1.92
CA SER A 58 0.05 -11.01 1.63
C SER A 58 -0.40 -11.07 0.18
N THR A 59 0.04 -12.12 -0.52
CA THR A 59 -0.37 -12.37 -1.91
C THR A 59 -1.52 -13.37 -1.91
N LEU A 60 -2.67 -12.99 -2.46
CA LEU A 60 -3.76 -13.90 -2.78
C LEU A 60 -3.78 -14.12 -4.28
N SER A 61 -3.70 -15.37 -4.71
CA SER A 61 -4.01 -15.69 -6.10
C SER A 61 -5.52 -15.50 -6.31
N SER A 62 -5.88 -14.64 -7.26
CA SER A 62 -7.28 -14.32 -7.59
C SER A 62 -7.63 -14.89 -8.96
N GLY A 63 -7.16 -16.11 -9.27
CA GLY A 63 -7.42 -16.80 -10.52
C GLY A 63 -6.14 -17.19 -11.27
N PRO A 64 -6.27 -17.73 -12.50
CA PRO A 64 -5.12 -18.23 -13.26
C PRO A 64 -4.15 -17.11 -13.67
N SER A 65 -4.68 -15.93 -13.99
CA SER A 65 -3.94 -14.82 -14.60
C SER A 65 -3.98 -13.53 -13.78
N SER A 66 -4.37 -13.62 -12.50
CA SER A 66 -4.41 -12.45 -11.64
C SER A 66 -3.88 -12.68 -10.23
N LEU A 67 -3.13 -11.70 -9.75
CA LEU A 67 -2.52 -11.68 -8.44
C LEU A 67 -3.07 -10.49 -7.65
N ALA A 68 -3.73 -10.76 -6.53
CA ALA A 68 -4.13 -9.74 -5.59
C ALA A 68 -3.07 -9.60 -4.49
N ILE A 69 -2.58 -8.39 -4.27
CA ILE A 69 -1.66 -8.07 -3.18
C ILE A 69 -2.44 -7.29 -2.12
N ARG A 70 -2.50 -7.82 -0.91
CA ARG A 70 -3.09 -7.16 0.24
C ARG A 70 -2.00 -6.70 1.19
N PHE A 71 -2.17 -5.50 1.73
CA PHE A 71 -1.29 -4.97 2.75
C PHE A 71 -2.08 -4.07 3.71
N GLY A 72 -1.67 -4.08 4.97
CA GLY A 72 -2.32 -3.32 6.03
C GLY A 72 -1.48 -2.09 6.38
N ILE A 73 -2.03 -0.90 6.15
CA ILE A 73 -1.39 0.37 6.50
C ILE A 73 -1.97 0.88 7.81
N THR A 74 -1.10 1.17 8.75
CA THR A 74 -1.44 1.96 9.95
C THR A 74 -1.10 3.42 9.64
N PRO A 75 -2.08 4.34 9.66
CA PRO A 75 -1.78 5.75 9.44
C PRO A 75 -0.73 6.26 10.43
N ALA A 76 0.22 7.07 9.96
CA ALA A 76 1.34 7.56 10.77
C ALA A 76 0.90 8.38 12.00
N TRP A 77 -0.32 8.89 11.99
CA TRP A 77 -0.91 9.63 13.10
C TRP A 77 -1.49 8.78 14.22
N VAL A 78 -1.79 7.50 13.96
CA VAL A 78 -2.41 6.61 14.96
C VAL A 78 -1.55 6.53 16.23
N PRO A 79 -0.21 6.31 16.16
CA PRO A 79 0.63 6.30 17.35
C PRO A 79 0.58 7.61 18.15
N LEU A 80 0.51 8.76 17.46
CA LEU A 80 0.43 10.06 18.12
C LEU A 80 -0.87 10.21 18.92
N ILE A 81 -2.00 9.80 18.34
CA ILE A 81 -3.30 9.80 19.04
C ILE A 81 -3.31 8.80 20.20
N CYS A 82 -2.67 7.64 20.04
CA CYS A 82 -2.54 6.66 21.13
C CYS A 82 -1.81 7.24 22.35
N ILE A 83 -0.75 8.03 22.13
CA ILE A 83 0.03 8.65 23.21
C ILE A 83 -0.74 9.80 23.86
N LEU A 84 -1.36 10.68 23.06
CA LEU A 84 -2.01 11.89 23.57
C LEU A 84 -3.31 11.61 24.34
N PHE A 85 -4.04 10.57 23.95
CA PHE A 85 -5.37 10.25 24.51
C PHE A 85 -5.41 8.91 25.24
N PHE A 86 -4.28 8.43 25.78
CA PHE A 86 -4.27 7.18 26.53
C PHE A 86 -5.24 7.26 27.74
N PRO A 87 -6.13 6.27 27.95
CA PRO A 87 -6.24 4.98 27.26
C PRO A 87 -7.17 4.97 26.02
N PHE A 88 -8.04 5.97 25.85
CA PHE A 88 -9.02 6.02 24.74
C PHE A 88 -8.37 5.96 23.35
N GLY A 89 -7.15 6.47 23.22
CA GLY A 89 -6.37 6.42 21.99
C GLY A 89 -6.05 5.01 21.50
N LEU A 90 -6.09 3.97 22.36
CA LEU A 90 -5.94 2.58 21.93
C LEU A 90 -6.98 2.16 20.88
N LEU A 91 -8.17 2.75 20.90
CA LEU A 91 -9.21 2.49 19.89
C LEU A 91 -8.77 2.89 18.48
N ALA A 92 -7.86 3.86 18.35
CA ALA A 92 -7.34 4.28 17.05
C ALA A 92 -6.50 3.18 16.37
N LEU A 93 -5.92 2.23 17.12
CA LEU A 93 -5.18 1.10 16.57
C LEU A 93 -6.09 0.11 15.81
N LEU A 94 -7.39 0.09 16.11
CA LEU A 94 -8.35 -0.72 15.35
C LEU A 94 -8.63 -0.14 13.95
N GLY A 95 -8.28 1.13 13.71
CA GLY A 95 -8.47 1.82 12.42
C GLY A 95 -7.51 1.39 11.31
N ARG A 96 -6.93 0.19 11.39
CA ARG A 96 -6.00 -0.33 10.37
C ARG A 96 -6.74 -0.47 9.05
N ARG A 97 -6.20 0.14 7.99
CA ARG A 97 -6.79 0.04 6.65
C ARG A 97 -6.10 -1.07 5.87
N THR A 98 -6.89 -1.99 5.34
CA THR A 98 -6.41 -3.01 4.42
C THR A 98 -6.65 -2.52 3.01
N GLU A 99 -5.58 -2.37 2.24
CA GLU A 99 -5.64 -2.02 0.83
C GLU A 99 -5.41 -3.28 -0.01
N THR A 100 -6.11 -3.38 -1.13
CA THR A 100 -5.95 -4.48 -2.09
C THR A 100 -5.58 -3.91 -3.44
N SER A 101 -4.51 -4.46 -4.02
CA SER A 101 -4.06 -4.15 -5.36
C SER A 101 -4.13 -5.37 -6.25
N THR A 102 -4.39 -5.16 -7.52
CA THR A 102 -4.55 -6.24 -8.49
C THR A 102 -3.54 -6.10 -9.61
N LEU A 103 -2.91 -7.23 -9.94
CA LEU A 103 -2.12 -7.38 -11.14
C LEU A 103 -2.82 -8.41 -12.01
N VAL A 104 -2.97 -8.07 -13.28
CA VAL A 104 -3.57 -8.95 -14.28
C VAL A 104 -2.53 -9.13 -15.38
N ALA A 105 -2.19 -10.38 -15.69
CA ALA A 105 -1.26 -10.73 -16.76
C ALA A 105 -2.04 -11.40 -17.90
N GLU A 106 -2.00 -10.81 -19.08
CA GLU A 106 -2.68 -11.29 -20.27
C GLU A 106 -1.65 -11.62 -21.36
N PRO A 107 -1.83 -12.65 -22.18
CA PRO A 107 -0.93 -12.91 -23.31
C PRO A 107 -1.02 -11.78 -24.36
N ASP A 108 0.12 -11.33 -24.87
CA ASP A 108 0.25 -10.25 -25.89
C ASP A 108 1.10 -10.71 -27.09
N GLY A 109 0.81 -11.93 -27.55
CA GLY A 109 1.52 -12.60 -28.65
C GLY A 109 2.55 -13.64 -28.18
N PRO A 110 3.30 -14.25 -29.12
CA PRO A 110 4.23 -15.34 -28.81
C PRO A 110 5.33 -14.90 -27.84
N GLY A 111 5.33 -15.48 -26.64
CA GLY A 111 6.33 -15.20 -25.59
C GLY A 111 6.26 -13.79 -24.98
N ARG A 112 5.14 -13.08 -25.18
CA ARG A 112 4.92 -11.74 -24.61
C ARG A 112 3.68 -11.74 -23.73
N THR A 113 3.77 -10.98 -22.65
CA THR A 113 2.71 -10.84 -21.66
C THR A 113 2.46 -9.37 -21.40
N ARG A 114 1.20 -8.93 -21.52
CA ARG A 114 0.73 -7.63 -21.06
C ARG A 114 0.38 -7.70 -19.58
N LEU A 115 1.13 -6.98 -18.77
CA LEU A 115 0.87 -6.82 -17.35
C LEU A 115 0.11 -5.51 -17.10
N ARG A 116 -1.11 -5.61 -16.60
CA ARG A 116 -1.91 -4.48 -16.10
C ARG A 116 -1.83 -4.43 -14.59
N ILE A 117 -1.32 -3.32 -14.08
CA ILE A 117 -1.16 -3.06 -12.65
C ILE A 117 -2.21 -2.03 -12.26
N ALA A 118 -3.10 -2.37 -11.33
CA ALA A 118 -4.16 -1.48 -10.86
C ALA A 118 -4.25 -1.47 -9.33
N GLY A 119 -4.48 -0.29 -8.77
CA GLY A 119 -4.75 -0.11 -7.34
C GLY A 119 -3.68 0.69 -6.63
N ARG A 120 -3.55 0.43 -5.34
CA ARG A 120 -2.73 1.18 -4.39
C ARG A 120 -1.55 0.34 -3.93
N PHE A 121 -0.33 0.74 -4.25
CA PHE A 121 0.85 -0.04 -3.87
C PHE A 121 1.65 0.69 -2.79
N ASP A 122 2.25 -0.08 -1.88
CA ASP A 122 3.34 0.41 -1.06
C ASP A 122 4.54 0.77 -1.96
N GLU A 123 5.26 1.84 -1.64
CA GLU A 123 6.41 2.32 -2.42
C GLU A 123 7.51 1.25 -2.52
N ARG A 124 7.64 0.42 -1.48
CA ARG A 124 8.60 -0.69 -1.47
C ARG A 124 8.17 -1.81 -2.41
N ALA A 125 6.87 -2.13 -2.41
CA ALA A 125 6.31 -3.16 -3.29
C ALA A 125 6.41 -2.75 -4.77
N ILE A 126 6.06 -1.50 -5.10
CA ILE A 126 6.17 -1.01 -6.49
C ILE A 126 7.64 -0.93 -6.93
N GLY A 127 8.57 -0.57 -6.05
CA GLY A 127 10.00 -0.61 -6.36
C GLY A 127 10.49 -2.01 -6.72
N ARG A 128 10.02 -3.06 -6.03
CA ARG A 128 10.34 -4.45 -6.36
C ARG A 128 9.68 -4.92 -7.66
N ILE A 129 8.43 -4.53 -7.90
CA ILE A 129 7.73 -4.84 -9.15
C ILE A 129 8.46 -4.19 -10.34
N ASN A 130 8.87 -2.93 -10.19
CA ASN A 130 9.61 -2.21 -11.23
C ASN A 130 10.96 -2.87 -11.55
N GLN A 131 11.69 -3.40 -10.55
CA GLN A 131 12.92 -4.17 -10.78
C GLN A 131 12.67 -5.42 -11.65
N VAL A 132 11.57 -6.14 -11.42
CA VAL A 132 11.20 -7.30 -12.25
C VAL A 132 10.79 -6.87 -13.66
N ILE A 133 10.05 -5.77 -13.77
CA ILE A 133 9.67 -5.18 -15.06
C ILE A 133 10.90 -4.81 -15.87
N GLU A 134 11.86 -4.09 -15.28
CA GLU A 134 13.10 -3.68 -15.92
C GLU A 134 13.88 -4.90 -16.40
N ALA A 135 14.08 -5.91 -15.54
CA ALA A 135 14.79 -7.14 -15.86
C ALA A 135 14.16 -7.96 -17.01
N ARG A 136 12.83 -7.87 -17.20
CA ARG A 136 12.10 -8.59 -18.28
C ARG A 136 11.85 -7.74 -19.52
N SER A 137 12.13 -6.44 -19.46
CA SER A 137 11.93 -5.50 -20.58
C SER A 137 13.15 -5.41 -21.52
N SER A 138 14.36 -5.70 -21.01
CA SER A 138 15.62 -5.80 -21.78
C SER A 138 15.68 -7.06 -22.62
#